data_AF-A0A250FQ88-F1
#
_entry.id   AF-A0A250FQ88-F1
#
_cell.length_a   1.000
_cell.length_b   1.000
_cell.length_c   1.000
_cell.angle_alpha   90.00
_cell.angle_beta   90.00
_cell.angle_gamma   90.00
#
_symmetry.space_group_name_H-M   'P 1'
#
loop_
_entity.id
_entity.type
_entity.pdbx_description
1 polymer ?
#
loop_
_entity_poly.entity_id
_entity_poly.type
_entity_poly.pdbx_seq_one_letter_code
_entity_poly.pdbx_strand_id
1 'polypeptide(L)'
;MHIFYRILVLVGLIMVAISISFAFINPHSFCGTGDAITIFFFTLIASAIWIIYLIIEAILLHKQKAYGKRNANLLLPLLAPLIVILIIKILYI
;
A
#
# COMPACT_ATOMS: atom_id res chain seq x y z
N MET A 1 12.61 14.76 7.33
CA MET A 1 12.76 14.30 5.92
C MET A 1 12.42 12.83 5.69
N HIS A 2 12.69 11.88 6.60
CA HIS A 2 12.32 10.44 6.41
C HIS A 2 10.82 10.16 6.22
N ILE A 3 9.95 10.86 6.97
CA ILE A 3 8.48 10.70 6.86
C ILE A 3 7.94 11.16 5.51
N PHE A 4 8.50 12.23 4.95
CA PHE A 4 8.09 12.76 3.65
C PHE A 4 8.36 11.75 2.52
N TYR A 5 9.57 11.17 2.49
CA TYR A 5 9.90 10.12 1.53
C TYR A 5 9.02 8.88 1.69
N ARG A 6 8.64 8.51 2.92
CA ARG A 6 7.71 7.39 3.16
C ARG A 6 6.32 7.65 2.59
N ILE A 7 5.77 8.84 2.82
CA ILE A 7 4.47 9.23 2.25
C ILE A 7 4.56 9.24 0.73
N LEU A 8 5.64 9.79 0.17
CA LEU A 8 5.87 9.82 -1.27
C LEU A 8 5.91 8.41 -1.89
N VAL A 9 6.65 7.48 -1.28
CA VAL A 9 6.74 6.08 -1.75
C VAL A 9 5.39 5.37 -1.63
N LEU A 10 4.67 5.56 -0.52
CA LEU A 10 3.34 4.98 -0.33
C LEU A 10 2.34 5.48 -1.39
N VAL A 11 2.29 6.80 -1.60
CA VAL A 11 1.42 7.42 -2.62
C VAL A 11 1.81 6.93 -4.02
N GLY A 12 3.11 6.87 -4.33
CA GLY A 12 3.60 6.34 -5.61
C GLY A 12 3.18 4.88 -5.83
N LEU A 13 3.26 4.03 -4.80
CA LEU A 13 2.85 2.63 -4.87
C LEU A 13 1.34 2.48 -5.12
N ILE A 14 0.52 3.30 -4.45
CA ILE A 14 -0.93 3.32 -4.65
C ILE A 14 -1.27 3.77 -6.07
N MET A 15 -0.64 4.83 -6.57
CA MET A 15 -0.87 5.33 -7.94
C MET A 15 -0.52 4.28 -8.99
N VAL A 16 0.58 3.53 -8.79
CA VAL A 16 0.96 2.42 -9.67
C VAL A 16 -0.05 1.29 -9.60
N ALA A 17 -0.48 0.89 -8.40
CA ALA A 17 -1.47 -0.17 -8.22
C ALA A 17 -2.81 0.16 -8.89
N ILE A 18 -3.27 1.41 -8.75
CA ILE A 18 -4.50 1.91 -9.40
C ILE A 18 -4.34 1.92 -10.93
N SER A 19 -3.22 2.44 -11.44
CA SER A 19 -2.98 2.51 -12.90
C SER A 19 -2.94 1.12 -13.55
N ILE A 20 -2.30 0.15 -12.88
CA ILE A 20 -2.29 -1.24 -13.33
C ILE A 20 -3.69 -1.82 -13.27
N SER A 21 -4.43 -1.60 -12.17
CA SER A 21 -5.82 -2.08 -12.05
C SER A 21 -6.70 -1.57 -13.20
N PHE A 22 -6.60 -0.29 -13.54
CA PHE A 22 -7.34 0.29 -14.67
C PHE A 22 -6.91 -0.24 -16.05
N ALA A 23 -5.65 -0.66 -16.22
CA ALA A 23 -5.19 -1.29 -17.46
C ALA A 23 -5.80 -2.70 -17.65
N PHE A 24 -6.17 -3.38 -16.56
CA PHE A 24 -6.81 -4.70 -16.60
C PHE A 24 -8.35 -4.63 -16.60
N ILE A 25 -8.94 -3.50 -16.23
CA ILE A 25 -10.39 -3.26 -16.31
C ILE A 25 -10.76 -2.97 -17.76
N ASN A 26 -11.70 -3.74 -18.31
CA ASN A 26 -12.12 -3.60 -19.71
C ASN A 26 -13.13 -2.44 -19.83
N PRO A 27 -12.83 -1.35 -20.57
CA PRO A 27 -13.66 -0.15 -20.57
C PRO A 27 -15.07 -0.35 -21.19
N HIS A 28 -15.26 -1.44 -21.94
CA HIS A 28 -16.53 -1.75 -22.60
C HIS A 28 -17.50 -2.59 -21.75
N SER A 29 -17.06 -3.13 -20.61
CA SER A 29 -17.89 -3.98 -19.74
C SER A 29 -17.50 -3.76 -18.29
N PHE A 30 -18.05 -2.70 -17.68
CA PHE A 30 -17.95 -2.48 -16.23
C PHE A 30 -18.70 -3.60 -15.50
N CYS A 31 -17.97 -4.55 -14.96
CA CYS A 31 -18.50 -5.59 -14.09
C CYS A 31 -18.05 -5.24 -12.68
N GLY A 32 -18.91 -4.55 -11.91
CA GLY A 32 -18.56 -4.01 -10.60
C GLY A 32 -17.93 -5.02 -9.64
N THR A 33 -18.27 -6.31 -9.77
CA THR A 33 -17.66 -7.39 -8.98
C THR A 33 -16.25 -7.75 -9.46
N GLY A 34 -16.03 -7.82 -10.78
CA GLY A 34 -14.72 -8.19 -11.37
C GLY A 34 -13.69 -7.06 -11.29
N ASP A 35 -14.13 -5.83 -11.51
CA ASP A 35 -13.26 -4.64 -11.48
C ASP A 35 -12.68 -4.41 -10.08
N ALA A 36 -13.51 -4.62 -9.07
CA ALA A 36 -13.08 -4.40 -7.70
C ALA A 36 -12.34 -5.59 -7.08
N ILE A 37 -12.50 -6.82 -7.58
CA ILE A 37 -11.57 -7.93 -7.30
C ILE A 37 -10.17 -7.58 -7.83
N THR A 38 -10.10 -7.04 -9.04
CA THR A 38 -8.83 -6.62 -9.67
C THR A 38 -8.14 -5.53 -8.84
N ILE A 39 -8.88 -4.49 -8.44
CA ILE A 39 -8.37 -3.42 -7.57
C ILE A 39 -7.92 -3.98 -6.22
N PHE A 40 -8.69 -4.86 -5.60
CA PHE A 40 -8.34 -5.49 -4.33
C PHE A 40 -7.03 -6.29 -4.43
N PHE A 41 -6.88 -7.07 -5.50
CA PHE A 41 -5.70 -7.90 -5.73
C PHE A 41 -4.42 -7.05 -5.89
N PHE A 42 -4.45 -6.01 -6.72
CA PHE A 42 -3.29 -5.12 -6.90
C PHE A 42 -3.00 -4.28 -5.66
N THR A 43 -4.03 -3.89 -4.91
CA THR A 43 -3.86 -3.19 -3.63
C THR A 43 -3.21 -4.09 -2.58
N LEU A 44 -3.54 -5.38 -2.55
CA LEU A 44 -2.87 -6.37 -1.71
C LEU A 44 -1.38 -6.51 -2.08
N ILE A 45 -1.06 -6.61 -3.37
CA ILE A 45 0.34 -6.67 -3.85
C ILE A 45 1.11 -5.41 -3.41
N ALA A 46 0.51 -4.24 -3.58
CA ALA A 46 1.09 -2.98 -3.14
C ALA A 46 1.34 -2.96 -1.61
N SER A 47 0.39 -3.46 -0.83
CA SER A 47 0.54 -3.57 0.63
C SER A 47 1.68 -4.51 1.03
N ALA A 48 1.86 -5.63 0.32
CA ALA A 48 2.93 -6.58 0.56
C ALA A 48 4.31 -5.97 0.28
N ILE A 49 4.46 -5.27 -0.85
CA ILE A 49 5.69 -4.54 -1.19
C ILE A 49 6.01 -3.48 -0.13
N TRP A 50 4.98 -2.76 0.34
CA TRP A 50 5.14 -1.76 1.39
C TRP A 50 5.61 -2.36 2.72
N ILE A 51 5.06 -3.52 3.11
CA ILE A 51 5.50 -4.24 4.32
C ILE A 51 6.97 -4.67 4.18
N ILE A 52 7.37 -5.22 3.03
CA ILE A 52 8.76 -5.61 2.77
C ILE A 52 9.70 -4.41 2.90
N TYR A 53 9.33 -3.26 2.32
CA TYR A 53 10.10 -2.02 2.45
C TYR A 53 10.30 -1.61 3.92
N LEU A 54 9.23 -1.64 4.72
CA LEU A 54 9.28 -1.29 6.15
C LEU A 54 10.13 -2.27 6.97
N ILE A 55 10.14 -3.56 6.62
CA ILE A 55 11.01 -4.56 7.24
C ILE A 55 12.49 -4.27 6.93
N ILE A 56 12.83 -4.02 5.67
CA ILE A 56 14.21 -3.68 5.26
C ILE A 56 14.70 -2.44 6.03
N GLU A 57 13.87 -1.40 6.09
CA GLU A 57 14.18 -0.16 6.80
C GLU A 57 14.27 -0.39 8.32
N ALA A 58 13.45 -1.27 8.91
CA ALA A 58 13.55 -1.65 10.32
C ALA A 58 14.88 -2.38 10.63
N ILE A 59 15.39 -3.22 9.72
CA ILE A 59 16.69 -3.88 9.85
C ILE A 59 17.83 -2.85 9.80
N LEU A 60 17.77 -1.88 8.88
CA LEU A 60 18.75 -0.78 8.81
C LEU A 60 18.75 0.07 10.09
N LEU A 61 17.57 0.42 10.60
CA LEU A 61 17.42 1.19 11.84
C LEU A 61 17.89 0.41 13.08
N HIS A 62 17.76 -0.92 13.07
CA HIS A 62 18.30 -1.77 14.13
C HIS A 62 19.83 -1.72 14.18
N LYS A 63 20.50 -1.76 13.02
CA LYS A 63 21.97 -1.58 12.92
C LYS A 63 22.43 -0.22 13.43
N GLN A 64 21.61 0.82 13.27
CA GLN A 64 21.90 2.18 13.76
C GLN A 64 21.53 2.39 15.24
N LYS A 65 21.09 1.35 15.97
CA LYS A 65 20.60 1.43 17.36
C LYS A 65 19.46 2.45 17.57
N ALA A 66 18.74 2.80 16.51
CA ALA A 66 17.65 3.78 16.53
C ALA A 66 16.31 3.11 16.84
N TYR A 67 16.20 2.50 18.03
CA TYR A 67 15.08 1.63 18.40
C TYR A 67 13.69 2.29 18.36
N GLY A 68 13.59 3.58 18.71
CA GLY A 68 12.32 4.33 18.65
C GLY A 68 11.78 4.47 17.21
N LYS A 69 12.66 4.76 16.25
CA LYS A 69 12.31 4.84 14.83
C LYS A 69 11.97 3.45 14.26
N ARG A 70 12.63 2.40 14.75
CA ARG A 70 12.35 1.00 14.38
C ARG A 70 10.94 0.58 14.78
N ASN A 71 10.51 0.84 16.02
CA ASN A 71 9.17 0.48 16.48
C ASN A 71 8.08 1.23 15.71
N ALA A 72 8.26 2.52 15.45
CA ALA A 72 7.35 3.27 14.59
C ALA A 72 7.25 2.65 13.18
N ASN A 73 8.35 2.11 12.66
CA ASN A 73 8.37 1.45 11.36
C ASN A 73 7.65 0.12 11.30
N LEU A 74 7.64 -0.62 12.40
CA LEU A 74 6.92 -1.88 12.54
C LEU A 74 5.44 -1.68 12.83
N LEU A 75 5.05 -0.51 13.36
CA LEU A 75 3.66 -0.14 13.63
C LEU A 75 2.96 0.54 12.43
N LEU A 76 3.70 1.25 11.58
CA LEU A 76 3.16 1.84 10.35
C LEU A 76 2.46 0.87 9.38
N PRO A 77 2.92 -0.38 9.17
CA PRO A 77 2.26 -1.32 8.26
C PRO A 77 0.90 -1.78 8.79
N LEU A 78 0.61 -1.65 10.10
CA LEU A 78 -0.73 -1.90 10.64
C LEU A 78 -1.79 -0.93 10.08
N LEU A 79 -1.38 0.25 9.62
CA LEU A 79 -2.29 1.22 8.99
C LEU A 79 -2.60 0.87 7.53
N ALA A 80 -1.74 0.09 6.86
CA ALA A 80 -1.94 -0.31 5.47
C ALA A 80 -3.28 -1.06 5.25
N PRO A 81 -3.61 -2.13 6.00
CA PRO A 81 -4.89 -2.83 5.83
C PRO A 81 -6.11 -1.94 6.13
N LEU A 82 -5.99 -0.96 7.06
CA LEU A 82 -7.06 0.01 7.30
C LEU A 82 -7.32 0.91 6.08
N ILE A 83 -6.25 1.35 5.39
CA ILE A 83 -6.37 2.13 4.15
C ILE A 83 -7.03 1.30 3.04
N VAL A 84 -6.65 0.01 2.91
CA VAL A 84 -7.28 -0.90 1.93
C VAL A 84 -8.77 -1.04 2.19
N ILE A 85 -9.18 -1.30 3.44
CA ILE A 85 -10.60 -1.40 3.81
C ILE A 85 -11.35 -0.10 3.49
N LEU A 86 -10.72 1.06 3.73
CA LEU A 86 -11.32 2.36 3.46
C LEU A 86 -11.53 2.60 1.96
N ILE A 87 -10.55 2.24 1.13
CA ILE A 87 -10.64 2.36 -0.34
C ILE A 87 -11.75 1.45 -0.89
N ILE A 88 -11.82 0.20 -0.44
CA ILE A 88 -12.91 -0.73 -0.82
C ILE A 88 -14.26 -0.12 -0.46
N LYS A 89 -14.41 0.40 0.77
CA LYS A 89 -15.65 1.01 1.21
C LYS A 89 -16.05 2.23 0.36
N ILE A 90 -15.10 3.05 -0.07
CA ILE A 90 -15.35 4.22 -0.93
C ILE A 90 -15.73 3.78 -2.36
N LEU A 91 -15.15 2.69 -2.87
CA LEU A 91 -15.45 2.20 -4.23
C LEU A 91 -16.77 1.42 -4.35
N TYR A 92 -17.27 0.85 -3.26
CA TYR A 92 -18.47 0.00 -3.23
C TYR A 92 -19.71 0.65 -2.58
N ILE A 93 -19.63 1.94 -2.23
CA ILE A 93 -20.77 2.80 -1.84
C ILE A 93 -21.11 3.70 -3.02
#